data_AF-A0A516R6R8-F1
#
_entry.id   AF-A0A516R6R8-F1
#
_cell.length_a   1.000
_cell.length_b   1.000
_cell.length_c   1.000
_cell.angle_alpha   90.00
_cell.angle_beta   90.00
_cell.angle_gamma   90.00
#
_symmetry.space_group_name_H-M   'P 1'
#
loop_
_entity.id
_entity.type
_entity.pdbx_description
1 polymer ?
#
loop_
_entity_poly.entity_id
_entity_poly.type
_entity_poly.pdbx_seq_one_letter_code
_entity_poly.pdbx_strand_id
1 'polypeptide(L)'
;MRLRALVSVPLPALLACALAAGCASPAPRPPAPSPDDVIKAAQQRLTDGCLSRRGLTPPRPGDRPPPAAERERVARALFGTGRTELSLTLPTGHSVGAHTDGCLAAAQRALYGDQKRWFQVSTVVNNLKPEAAHADRPLAEVRAGHRAELAQWRQLRTRALKNAEAVLSRDTPTAPRGS
;
A
#
# COMPACT_ATOMS: atom_id res chain seq x y z
N MET A 1 -29.63 2.03 -80.21
CA MET A 1 -30.41 3.15 -80.76
C MET A 1 -31.55 3.49 -79.80
N ARG A 2 -31.69 4.78 -79.47
CA ARG A 2 -32.83 5.51 -78.85
C ARG A 2 -32.97 5.57 -77.31
N LEU A 3 -32.80 6.81 -76.84
CA LEU A 3 -33.16 7.45 -75.56
C LEU A 3 -34.67 7.50 -75.28
N ARG A 4 -35.03 7.61 -73.99
CA ARG A 4 -35.98 8.54 -73.29
C ARG A 4 -36.48 7.85 -71.99
N ALA A 5 -36.97 8.48 -70.93
CA ALA A 5 -36.81 9.78 -70.25
C ALA A 5 -37.63 9.65 -68.92
N LEU A 6 -37.07 10.16 -67.81
CA LEU A 6 -37.63 10.70 -66.55
C LEU A 6 -39.12 10.49 -66.16
N VAL A 7 -39.38 10.11 -64.90
CA VAL A 7 -40.45 10.65 -63.99
C VAL A 7 -40.04 10.53 -62.50
N SER A 8 -40.38 11.56 -61.71
CA SER A 8 -40.04 11.84 -60.30
C SER A 8 -41.05 11.33 -59.24
N VAL A 9 -40.53 10.93 -58.04
CA VAL A 9 -40.88 11.27 -56.61
C VAL A 9 -42.34 10.95 -56.11
N PRO A 10 -42.63 10.45 -54.87
CA PRO A 10 -42.05 10.78 -53.55
C PRO A 10 -41.81 9.64 -52.50
N LEU A 11 -41.09 10.04 -51.44
CA LEU A 11 -40.88 9.43 -50.10
C LEU A 11 -42.22 9.11 -49.37
N PRO A 12 -42.24 8.12 -48.44
CA PRO A 12 -42.00 8.49 -47.05
C PRO A 12 -41.07 7.56 -46.28
N ALA A 13 -40.34 8.19 -45.37
CA ALA A 13 -39.45 7.62 -44.39
C ALA A 13 -40.20 6.78 -43.35
N LEU A 14 -39.69 5.58 -43.07
CA LEU A 14 -39.84 4.88 -41.79
C LEU A 14 -38.54 4.09 -41.55
N LEU A 15 -37.45 4.82 -41.30
CA LEU A 15 -36.27 4.24 -40.66
C LEU A 15 -36.62 4.00 -39.18
N ALA A 16 -37.05 2.78 -38.88
CA ALA A 16 -37.10 2.27 -37.53
C ALA A 16 -35.65 2.11 -37.03
N CYS A 17 -35.12 3.17 -36.40
CA CYS A 17 -33.93 3.07 -35.57
C CYS A 17 -34.28 2.22 -34.34
N ALA A 18 -34.12 0.90 -34.48
CA ALA A 18 -34.02 0.00 -33.34
C ALA A 18 -32.76 0.38 -32.57
N LEU A 19 -32.91 1.25 -31.56
CA LEU A 19 -31.93 1.45 -30.52
C LEU A 19 -31.80 0.13 -29.77
N ALA A 20 -30.87 -0.70 -30.21
CA ALA A 20 -30.36 -1.80 -29.42
C ALA A 20 -29.68 -1.18 -28.19
N ALA A 21 -30.47 -0.98 -27.13
CA ALA A 21 -29.97 -0.78 -25.78
C ALA A 21 -29.24 -2.08 -25.40
N GLY A 22 -27.96 -2.17 -25.79
CA GLY A 22 -27.09 -3.25 -25.36
C GLY A 22 -27.05 -3.23 -23.85
N CYS A 23 -27.57 -4.28 -23.22
CA CYS A 23 -27.35 -4.58 -21.82
C CYS A 23 -25.85 -4.86 -21.62
N ALA A 24 -25.03 -3.80 -21.53
CA ALA A 24 -23.69 -3.92 -21.03
C ALA A 24 -23.81 -4.28 -19.55
N SER A 25 -23.65 -5.57 -19.21
CA SER A 25 -23.56 -5.99 -17.82
C SER A 25 -22.44 -5.18 -17.15
N PRO A 26 -22.69 -4.56 -15.99
CA PRO A 26 -21.66 -3.79 -15.32
C PRO A 26 -20.47 -4.71 -15.06
N ALA A 27 -19.28 -4.29 -15.49
CA ALA A 27 -18.05 -5.03 -15.28
C ALA A 27 -17.91 -5.38 -13.79
N PRO A 28 -17.43 -6.59 -13.44
CA PRO A 28 -17.21 -6.97 -12.05
C PRO A 28 -16.37 -5.91 -11.35
N ARG A 29 -16.85 -5.39 -10.21
CA ARG A 29 -16.05 -4.47 -9.40
C ARG A 29 -14.78 -5.20 -8.95
N PRO A 30 -13.60 -4.56 -9.04
CA PRO A 30 -12.37 -5.16 -8.53
C PRO A 30 -12.54 -5.45 -7.04
N PRO A 31 -11.91 -6.53 -6.53
CA PRO A 31 -11.97 -6.85 -5.11
C PRO A 31 -11.40 -5.70 -4.28
N ALA A 32 -11.94 -5.51 -3.08
CA ALA A 32 -11.36 -4.56 -2.14
C ALA A 32 -9.90 -4.94 -1.82
N PRO A 33 -9.00 -3.96 -1.65
CA PRO A 33 -7.62 -4.23 -1.28
C PRO A 33 -7.56 -4.94 0.08
N SER A 34 -6.54 -5.78 0.27
CA SER A 34 -6.33 -6.42 1.57
C SER A 34 -5.94 -5.37 2.63
N PRO A 35 -6.19 -5.62 3.94
CA PRO A 35 -5.72 -4.74 5.00
C PRO A 35 -4.22 -4.44 4.93
N ASP A 36 -3.42 -5.42 4.51
CA ASP A 36 -1.98 -5.31 4.33
C ASP A 36 -1.62 -4.33 3.21
N ASP A 37 -2.35 -4.38 2.10
CA ASP A 37 -2.17 -3.45 0.98
C ASP A 37 -2.56 -2.02 1.37
N VAL A 38 -3.63 -1.86 2.16
CA VAL A 38 -4.06 -0.55 2.67
C VAL A 38 -2.99 0.06 3.59
N ILE A 39 -2.47 -0.71 4.54
CA ILE A 39 -1.38 -0.27 5.43
C ILE A 39 -0.13 0.07 4.62
N LYS A 40 0.25 -0.78 3.65
CA LYS A 40 1.41 -0.56 2.79
C LYS A 40 1.28 0.71 1.95
N ALA A 41 0.11 0.94 1.35
CA ALA A 41 -0.18 2.13 0.57
C ALA A 41 -0.10 3.40 1.41
N ALA A 42 -0.67 3.38 2.63
CA ALA A 42 -0.57 4.51 3.54
C ALA A 42 0.87 4.77 4.01
N GLN A 43 1.64 3.72 4.32
CA GLN A 43 3.05 3.86 4.69
C GLN A 43 3.87 4.48 3.55
N GLN A 44 3.64 4.02 2.32
CA GLN A 44 4.27 4.61 1.13
C GLN A 44 3.90 6.07 0.98
N ARG A 45 2.62 6.45 1.08
CA ARG A 45 2.17 7.85 1.01
C ARG A 45 2.84 8.75 2.05
N LEU A 46 2.90 8.28 3.31
CA LEU A 46 3.55 9.02 4.41
C LEU A 46 5.05 9.20 4.16
N THR A 47 5.70 8.14 3.69
CA THR A 47 7.13 8.13 3.39
C THR A 47 7.45 9.05 2.21
N ASP A 48 6.71 8.93 1.13
CA ASP A 48 6.82 9.77 -0.06
C ASP A 48 6.65 11.24 0.30
N GLY A 49 5.58 11.58 1.04
CA GLY A 49 5.35 12.95 1.49
C GLY A 49 6.48 13.49 2.39
N CYS A 50 7.07 12.64 3.23
CA CYS A 50 8.23 13.02 4.04
C CYS A 50 9.47 13.30 3.19
N LEU A 51 9.76 12.45 2.20
CA LEU A 51 10.88 12.65 1.27
C LEU A 51 10.67 13.91 0.42
N SER A 52 9.48 14.10 -0.15
CA SER A 52 9.16 15.28 -0.96
C SER A 52 9.29 16.58 -0.16
N ARG A 53 8.85 16.62 1.10
CA ARG A 53 9.07 17.80 1.98
C ARG A 53 10.54 18.10 2.25
N ARG A 54 11.43 17.12 2.06
CA ARG A 54 12.90 17.27 2.16
C ARG A 54 13.56 17.55 0.80
N GLY A 55 12.78 17.81 -0.24
CA GLY A 55 13.29 18.05 -1.60
C GLY A 55 13.92 16.80 -2.23
N LEU A 56 13.44 15.61 -1.85
CA LEU A 56 13.92 14.33 -2.37
C LEU A 56 12.84 13.65 -3.19
N THR A 57 13.24 13.03 -4.29
CA THR A 57 12.34 12.20 -5.12
C THR A 57 12.18 10.82 -4.47
N PRO A 58 10.95 10.39 -4.13
CA PRO A 58 10.72 9.04 -3.61
C PRO A 58 11.03 7.97 -4.68
N PRO A 59 11.73 6.88 -4.32
CA PRO A 59 12.06 5.84 -5.28
C PRO A 59 10.81 5.06 -5.70
N ARG A 60 10.61 4.81 -6.99
CA ARG A 60 9.57 3.89 -7.49
C ARG A 60 10.19 2.59 -8.00
N PRO A 61 9.49 1.45 -7.84
CA PRO A 61 9.86 0.22 -8.53
C PRO A 61 9.88 0.44 -10.05
N GLY A 62 10.97 0.05 -10.71
CA GLY A 62 11.13 0.17 -12.16
C GLY A 62 11.79 1.47 -12.64
N ASP A 63 11.95 2.47 -11.78
CA ASP A 63 12.70 3.68 -12.14
C ASP A 63 14.17 3.37 -12.39
N ARG A 64 14.78 4.11 -13.31
CA ARG A 64 16.24 4.10 -13.46
C ARG A 64 16.86 4.60 -12.14
N PRO A 65 17.86 3.90 -11.57
CA PRO A 65 18.49 4.34 -10.34
C PRO A 65 19.12 5.73 -10.50
N PRO A 66 18.91 6.67 -9.55
CA PRO A 66 19.57 7.96 -9.61
C PRO A 66 21.07 7.82 -9.33
N PRO A 67 21.88 8.87 -9.51
CA PRO A 67 23.30 8.86 -9.17
C PRO A 67 23.56 8.44 -7.71
N ALA A 68 24.73 7.85 -7.44
CA ALA A 68 25.05 7.26 -6.13
C ALA A 68 24.86 8.24 -4.95
N ALA A 69 25.30 9.49 -5.12
CA ALA A 69 25.14 10.53 -4.11
C ALA A 69 23.67 10.83 -3.78
N GLU A 70 22.80 10.84 -4.80
CA GLU A 70 21.36 11.03 -4.59
C GLU A 70 20.74 9.82 -3.91
N ARG A 71 21.11 8.60 -4.33
CA ARG A 71 20.67 7.35 -3.66
C ARG A 71 21.04 7.36 -2.19
N GLU A 72 22.26 7.78 -1.85
CA GLU A 72 22.70 7.88 -0.45
C GLU A 72 21.90 8.92 0.33
N ARG A 73 21.66 10.11 -0.24
CA ARG A 73 20.81 11.13 0.38
C ARG A 73 19.39 10.62 0.64
N VAL A 74 18.79 9.92 -0.32
CA VAL A 74 17.48 9.30 -0.18
C VAL A 74 17.52 8.22 0.90
N ALA A 75 18.51 7.33 0.90
CA ALA A 75 18.63 6.26 1.88
C ALA A 75 18.75 6.81 3.31
N ARG A 76 19.61 7.81 3.53
CA ARG A 76 19.76 8.48 4.83
C ARG A 76 18.46 9.14 5.31
N ALA A 77 17.74 9.80 4.41
CA ALA A 77 16.46 10.41 4.76
C ALA A 77 15.34 9.38 5.02
N LEU A 78 15.34 8.28 4.26
CA LEU A 78 14.35 7.21 4.34
C LEU A 78 14.51 6.39 5.61
N PHE A 79 15.73 5.87 5.83
CA PHE A 79 16.03 4.91 6.89
C PHE A 79 16.53 5.55 8.18
N GLY A 80 16.92 6.83 8.16
CA GLY A 80 17.54 7.49 9.30
C GLY A 80 19.06 7.46 9.25
N THR A 81 19.68 8.26 10.11
CA THR A 81 21.14 8.39 10.26
C THR A 81 21.57 8.46 11.72
N GLY A 82 20.62 8.56 12.65
CA GLY A 82 20.91 8.55 14.07
C GLY A 82 21.45 7.19 14.53
N ARG A 83 21.74 7.09 15.83
CA ARG A 83 22.07 5.79 16.41
C ARG A 83 20.93 4.80 16.16
N THR A 84 21.27 3.53 15.97
CA THR A 84 20.28 2.47 16.01
C THR A 84 19.77 2.36 17.44
N GLU A 85 18.60 2.92 17.71
CA GLU A 85 18.03 3.00 19.06
C GLU A 85 17.16 1.78 19.40
N LEU A 86 16.75 1.01 18.40
CA LEU A 86 15.99 -0.22 18.56
C LEU A 86 16.82 -1.40 18.08
N SER A 87 17.00 -2.39 18.95
CA SER A 87 17.67 -3.65 18.61
C SER A 87 16.99 -4.81 19.34
N LEU A 88 16.86 -5.94 18.66
CA LEU A 88 16.36 -7.18 19.24
C LEU A 88 17.20 -8.34 18.75
N THR A 89 17.78 -9.09 19.68
CA THR A 89 18.43 -10.37 19.38
C THR A 89 17.38 -11.46 19.36
N LEU A 90 17.31 -12.18 18.24
CA LEU A 90 16.40 -13.28 17.99
C LEU A 90 16.91 -14.56 18.66
N PRO A 91 16.04 -15.56 18.93
CA PRO A 91 16.46 -16.88 19.40
C PRO A 91 17.47 -17.58 18.48
N THR A 92 17.51 -17.20 17.20
CA THR A 92 18.48 -17.69 16.22
C THR A 92 19.88 -17.08 16.38
N GLY A 93 20.08 -16.15 17.33
CA GLY A 93 21.34 -15.42 17.55
C GLY A 93 21.52 -14.18 16.67
N HIS A 94 20.71 -13.99 15.63
CA HIS A 94 20.77 -12.79 14.79
C HIS A 94 20.17 -11.57 15.51
N SER A 95 20.74 -10.39 15.27
CA SER A 95 20.19 -9.13 15.79
C SER A 95 19.53 -8.33 14.68
N VAL A 96 18.31 -7.87 14.93
CA VAL A 96 17.57 -6.96 14.05
C VAL A 96 17.64 -5.58 14.67
N GLY A 97 18.03 -4.58 13.89
CA GLY A 97 18.12 -3.18 14.32
C GLY A 97 17.21 -2.26 13.52
N ALA A 98 16.76 -1.17 14.13
CA ALA A 98 16.06 -0.09 13.45
C ALA A 98 16.42 1.27 14.04
N HIS A 99 16.46 2.27 13.17
CA HIS A 99 16.52 3.67 13.57
C HIS A 99 15.14 4.18 13.98
N THR A 100 15.12 5.15 14.89
CA THR A 100 13.91 5.86 15.34
C THR A 100 13.73 7.20 14.60
N ASP A 101 14.69 7.57 13.77
CA ASP A 101 14.63 8.71 12.86
C ASP A 101 14.41 8.27 11.40
N GLY A 102 14.33 9.26 10.50
CA GLY A 102 14.01 9.02 9.09
C GLY A 102 12.51 8.95 8.78
N CYS A 103 12.21 8.97 7.49
CA CYS A 103 10.83 9.00 6.99
C CYS A 103 10.06 7.71 7.28
N LEU A 104 10.73 6.55 7.25
CA LEU A 104 10.11 5.27 7.54
C LEU A 104 9.68 5.17 9.01
N ALA A 105 10.56 5.57 9.95
CA ALA A 105 10.24 5.60 11.37
C ALA A 105 9.07 6.54 11.68
N ALA A 106 9.04 7.71 11.03
CA ALA A 106 7.92 8.64 11.16
C ALA A 106 6.60 8.04 10.66
N ALA A 107 6.62 7.36 9.51
CA ALA A 107 5.43 6.68 8.98
C ALA A 107 4.96 5.55 9.90
N GLN A 108 5.89 4.75 10.44
CA GLN A 108 5.57 3.69 11.41
C GLN A 108 4.92 4.26 12.68
N ARG A 109 5.42 5.37 13.24
CA ARG A 109 4.79 6.03 14.38
C ARG A 109 3.38 6.52 14.06
N ALA A 110 3.18 7.12 12.88
CA ALA A 110 1.87 7.60 12.47
C ALA A 110 0.84 6.45 12.34
N LEU A 111 1.27 5.28 11.84
CA LEU A 111 0.38 4.14 11.65
C LEU A 111 0.18 3.34 12.94
N TYR A 112 1.25 2.97 13.63
CA TYR A 112 1.20 2.03 14.75
C TYR A 112 1.19 2.71 16.13
N GLY A 113 1.60 3.97 16.23
CA GLY A 113 1.76 4.69 17.49
C GLY A 113 3.15 4.47 18.11
N ASP A 114 3.21 3.63 19.14
CA ASP A 114 4.47 3.32 19.84
C ASP A 114 5.40 2.49 18.93
N GLN A 115 6.44 3.13 18.41
CA GLN A 115 7.41 2.51 17.51
C GLN A 115 8.20 1.40 18.21
N LYS A 116 8.61 1.58 19.46
CA LYS A 116 9.40 0.57 20.19
C LYS A 116 8.56 -0.69 20.38
N ARG A 117 7.31 -0.51 20.79
CA ARG A 117 6.35 -1.61 20.97
C ARG A 117 6.06 -2.32 19.64
N TRP A 118 5.81 -1.56 18.58
CA TRP A 118 5.61 -2.11 17.24
C TRP A 118 6.83 -2.90 16.76
N PHE A 119 8.05 -2.36 16.95
CA PHE A 119 9.29 -2.98 16.52
C PHE A 119 9.52 -4.32 17.22
N GLN A 120 9.38 -4.36 18.55
CA GLN A 120 9.57 -5.59 19.32
C GLN A 120 8.59 -6.68 18.86
N VAL A 121 7.29 -6.36 18.83
CA VAL A 121 6.24 -7.34 18.53
C VAL A 121 6.30 -7.80 17.08
N SER A 122 6.49 -6.89 16.14
CA SER A 122 6.57 -7.24 14.71
C SER A 122 7.82 -8.03 14.40
N THR A 123 8.95 -7.70 15.01
CA THR A 123 10.20 -8.46 14.82
C THR A 123 10.05 -9.89 15.33
N VAL A 124 9.45 -10.12 16.51
CA VAL A 124 9.17 -11.49 16.98
C VAL A 124 8.23 -12.23 16.03
N VAL A 125 7.06 -11.67 15.73
CA VAL A 125 6.03 -12.35 14.93
C VAL A 125 6.50 -12.67 13.51
N ASN A 126 7.24 -11.76 12.87
CA ASN A 126 7.77 -11.96 11.52
C ASN A 126 8.91 -12.99 11.46
N ASN A 127 9.49 -13.36 12.61
CA ASN A 127 10.61 -14.32 12.69
C ASN A 127 10.23 -15.68 13.32
N LEU A 128 8.95 -15.94 13.61
CA LEU A 128 8.52 -17.22 14.21
C LEU A 128 8.83 -18.45 13.33
N LYS A 129 8.81 -18.31 11.99
CA LYS A 129 9.17 -19.41 11.08
C LYS A 129 10.67 -19.73 11.13
N PRO A 130 11.57 -18.74 10.99
CA PRO A 130 13.00 -18.94 11.26
C PRO A 130 13.29 -19.52 12.65
N GLU A 131 12.61 -19.04 13.70
CA GLU A 131 12.77 -19.56 15.06
C GLU A 131 12.39 -21.04 15.16
N ALA A 132 11.22 -21.42 14.61
CA ALA A 132 10.76 -22.81 14.61
C ALA A 132 11.74 -23.74 13.89
N ALA A 133 12.27 -23.30 12.74
CA ALA A 133 13.28 -24.05 12.00
C ALA A 133 14.59 -24.19 12.79
N HIS A 134 15.05 -23.13 13.46
CA HIS A 134 16.27 -23.17 14.27
C HIS A 134 16.15 -24.09 15.49
N ALA A 135 14.98 -24.11 16.14
CA ALA A 135 14.72 -24.93 17.32
C ALA A 135 14.31 -26.37 17.00
N ASP A 136 14.22 -26.74 15.71
CA ASP A 136 13.66 -28.03 15.24
C ASP A 136 12.28 -28.34 15.86
N ARG A 137 11.39 -27.33 15.88
CA ARG A 137 10.04 -27.43 16.47
C ARG A 137 8.95 -27.13 15.44
N PRO A 138 7.76 -27.74 15.56
CA PRO A 138 6.61 -27.35 14.75
C PRO A 138 6.26 -25.87 14.93
N LEU A 139 5.99 -25.15 13.83
CA LEU A 139 5.60 -23.73 13.88
C LEU A 139 4.35 -23.48 14.74
N ALA A 140 3.43 -24.45 14.81
CA ALA A 140 2.25 -24.35 15.66
C ALA A 140 2.61 -24.28 17.14
N GLU A 141 3.63 -25.02 17.58
CA GLU A 141 4.10 -25.04 18.96
C GLU A 141 4.80 -23.71 19.31
N VAL A 142 5.66 -23.22 18.42
CA VAL A 142 6.29 -21.90 18.59
C VAL A 142 5.23 -20.79 18.65
N ARG A 143 4.24 -20.81 17.76
CA ARG A 143 3.10 -19.86 17.81
C ARG A 143 2.30 -19.97 19.11
N ALA A 144 2.16 -21.17 19.67
CA ALA A 144 1.46 -21.38 20.94
C ALA A 144 2.23 -20.76 22.13
N GLY A 145 3.57 -20.72 22.06
CA GLY A 145 4.43 -20.00 23.00
C GLY A 145 4.31 -18.48 22.88
N HIS A 146 4.20 -17.94 21.66
CA HIS A 146 4.13 -16.50 21.36
C HIS A 146 2.70 -15.95 21.24
N ARG A 147 1.73 -16.54 21.96
CA ARG A 147 0.31 -16.15 21.85
C ARG A 147 0.06 -14.68 22.23
N ALA A 148 0.79 -14.16 23.21
CA ALA A 148 0.66 -12.78 23.67
C ALA A 148 1.16 -11.78 22.62
N GLU A 149 2.32 -12.04 22.02
CA GLU A 149 2.92 -11.25 20.95
C GLU A 149 2.01 -11.25 19.71
N LEU A 150 1.47 -12.42 19.35
CA LEU A 150 0.51 -12.53 18.25
C LEU A 150 -0.77 -11.72 18.51
N ALA A 151 -1.29 -11.70 19.74
CA ALA A 151 -2.46 -10.89 20.10
C ALA A 151 -2.16 -9.39 20.00
N GLN A 152 -1.01 -8.96 20.52
CA GLN A 152 -0.57 -7.57 20.46
C GLN A 152 -0.29 -7.13 19.02
N TRP A 153 0.29 -7.99 18.21
CA TRP A 153 0.53 -7.74 16.79
C TRP A 153 -0.78 -7.48 16.05
N ARG A 154 -1.82 -8.29 16.30
CA ARG A 154 -3.17 -8.05 15.74
C ARG A 154 -3.74 -6.71 16.17
N GLN A 155 -3.64 -6.35 17.45
CA GLN A 155 -4.12 -5.05 17.96
C GLN A 155 -3.41 -3.87 17.29
N LEU A 156 -2.08 -3.95 17.16
CA LEU A 156 -1.28 -2.94 16.47
C LEU A 156 -1.68 -2.81 14.99
N ARG A 157 -1.96 -3.93 14.32
CA ARG A 157 -2.43 -3.93 12.93
C ARG A 157 -3.83 -3.36 12.76
N THR A 158 -4.76 -3.66 13.66
CA THR A 158 -6.10 -3.05 13.66
C THR A 158 -6.01 -1.53 13.78
N ARG A 159 -5.15 -1.03 14.68
CA ARG A 159 -4.87 0.41 14.80
C ARG A 159 -4.26 0.97 13.51
N ALA A 160 -3.25 0.30 12.95
CA ALA A 160 -2.59 0.74 11.73
C ALA A 160 -3.55 0.79 10.54
N LEU A 161 -4.46 -0.17 10.41
CA LEU A 161 -5.48 -0.17 9.37
C LEU A 161 -6.38 1.07 9.49
N LYS A 162 -6.93 1.34 10.68
CA LYS A 162 -7.75 2.53 10.92
C LYS A 162 -7.01 3.83 10.58
N ASN A 163 -5.74 3.92 10.98
CA ASN A 163 -4.91 5.08 10.70
C ASN A 163 -4.55 5.20 9.20
N ALA A 164 -4.33 4.07 8.54
CA ALA A 164 -4.05 4.01 7.10
C ALA A 164 -5.25 4.49 6.28
N GLU A 165 -6.47 4.04 6.60
CA GLU A 165 -7.70 4.53 5.98
C GLU A 165 -7.82 6.04 6.12
N ALA A 166 -7.60 6.57 7.34
CA ALA A 166 -7.64 8.01 7.58
C ALA A 166 -6.59 8.79 6.77
N VAL A 167 -5.38 8.23 6.58
CA VAL A 167 -4.34 8.82 5.74
C VAL A 167 -4.75 8.86 4.28
N LEU A 168 -5.38 7.80 3.78
CA LEU A 168 -5.76 7.68 2.36
C LEU A 168 -7.04 8.48 2.02
N SER A 169 -7.98 8.62 2.97
CA SER A 169 -9.23 9.35 2.73
C SER A 169 -9.07 10.87 2.65
N ARG A 170 -8.05 11.46 3.31
CA ARG A 170 -7.83 12.92 3.36
C ARG A 170 -7.60 13.56 2.00
N ASP A 171 -7.26 12.77 1.00
CA ASP A 171 -6.87 13.24 -0.33
C ASP A 171 -7.85 12.82 -1.43
N THR A 172 -9.01 12.27 -1.07
CA THR A 172 -10.10 12.07 -2.02
C THR A 172 -10.82 13.41 -2.20
N PRO A 173 -10.77 14.06 -3.37
CA PRO A 173 -11.50 15.30 -3.58
C PRO A 173 -13.00 15.03 -3.39
N THR A 174 -13.66 15.78 -2.51
CA THR A 174 -15.12 15.73 -2.38
C THR A 174 -15.71 16.14 -3.73
N ALA A 175 -16.43 15.24 -4.41
CA ALA A 175 -17.13 15.58 -5.63
C ALA A 175 -18.06 16.80 -5.37
N PRO A 176 -18.10 17.81 -6.26
CA PRO A 176 -19.00 18.92 -6.09
C PRO A 176 -20.45 18.40 -6.09
N ARG A 177 -21.20 18.68 -5.02
CA ARG A 177 -22.64 18.46 -5.00
C ARG A 177 -23.25 19.42 -6.01
N GLY A 178 -23.79 18.86 -7.10
CA GLY A 178 -24.55 19.62 -8.09
C GLY A 178 -25.67 20.39 -7.41
N SER A 179 -25.75 21.68 -7.74
CA SER A 179 -26.83 22.59 -7.34
C SER A 179 -28.07 22.36 -8.20
#